data_AF-A0A1J3J896-F1
#
_entry.id   AF-A0A1J3J896-F1
#
_cell.length_a   1.000
_cell.length_b   1.000
_cell.length_c   1.000
_cell.angle_alpha   90.00
_cell.angle_beta   90.00
_cell.angle_gamma   90.00
#
_symmetry.space_group_name_H-M   'P 1'
#
loop_
_entity.id
_entity.type
_entity.pdbx_description
1 polymer ?
#
loop_
_entity_poly.entity_id
_entity_poly.type
_entity_poly.pdbx_seq_one_letter_code
_entity_poly.pdbx_strand_id
1 'polypeptide(L)'
;MDISNEANMDPFSIGPTTIIGRTIAFRILCCKSVSKLRHKLFRFIVNFFRGARAFLSPFVSWLHPRNPQGILVMVTMMAFTLNRYTSLKAKAEMAYRRKFWRNMMRAALTYEEWSHAAKMLDKETLKVHETDLFDVELVRNKLEELKHRRHEGSLRDIIFCMRADLVRNLGNMCNPELHKGRLHVPRLIKEYIDEVSTQLRMVCDT
;
A
#
# COMPACT_ATOMS: atom_id res chain seq x y z
N MET A 1 -47.96 27.54 25.58
CA MET A 1 -48.39 26.15 25.78
C MET A 1 -48.67 25.61 24.40
N ASP A 2 -47.66 25.02 23.76
CA ASP A 2 -47.78 24.48 22.41
C ASP A 2 -48.26 23.04 22.51
N ILE A 3 -49.45 22.79 21.97
CA ILE A 3 -50.12 21.48 21.97
C ILE A 3 -49.55 20.69 20.78
N SER A 4 -48.66 19.74 21.05
CA SER A 4 -48.14 18.78 20.07
C SER A 4 -49.24 17.77 19.70
N ASN A 5 -49.85 17.94 18.54
CA ASN A 5 -50.89 17.06 18.00
C ASN A 5 -50.29 15.98 17.06
N GLU A 6 -49.33 15.19 17.56
CA GLU A 6 -48.82 14.04 16.82
C GLU A 6 -49.62 12.79 17.21
N ALA A 7 -50.53 12.38 16.34
CA ALA A 7 -51.17 11.07 16.42
C ALA A 7 -50.10 10.00 16.14
N ASN A 8 -49.74 9.23 17.17
CA ASN A 8 -48.83 8.11 17.03
C ASN A 8 -49.50 7.01 16.18
N MET A 9 -49.16 6.97 14.90
CA MET A 9 -49.59 5.91 13.98
C MET A 9 -48.64 4.73 14.15
N ASP A 10 -49.03 3.75 14.95
CA ASP A 10 -48.28 2.50 15.06
C ASP A 10 -48.19 1.84 13.67
N PRO A 11 -47.00 1.43 13.22
CA PRO A 11 -46.85 0.84 11.89
C PRO A 11 -47.61 -0.48 11.82
N PHE A 12 -48.70 -0.51 11.05
CA PHE A 12 -49.45 -1.72 10.74
C PHE A 12 -48.57 -2.72 9.98
N SER A 13 -48.33 -3.90 10.56
CA SER A 13 -47.54 -4.96 9.91
C SER A 13 -48.33 -5.59 8.77
N ILE A 14 -48.09 -5.12 7.54
CA ILE A 14 -48.60 -5.76 6.32
C ILE A 14 -47.76 -7.00 6.04
N GLY A 15 -48.27 -8.16 6.45
CA GLY A 15 -47.68 -9.46 6.17
C GLY A 15 -47.38 -10.30 7.41
N PRO A 16 -47.01 -11.57 7.22
CA PRO A 16 -46.78 -12.50 8.32
C PRO A 16 -45.61 -12.07 9.20
N THR A 17 -45.83 -12.01 10.51
CA THR A 17 -44.82 -11.68 11.52
C THR A 17 -43.96 -12.88 11.91
N THR A 18 -44.46 -14.10 11.69
CA THR A 18 -43.74 -15.33 11.97
C THR A 18 -42.69 -15.61 10.90
N ILE A 19 -41.53 -16.14 11.33
CA ILE A 19 -40.44 -16.55 10.44
C ILE A 19 -40.95 -17.55 9.38
N ILE A 20 -41.83 -18.48 9.78
CA ILE A 20 -42.45 -19.46 8.89
C ILE A 20 -43.34 -18.78 7.84
N GLY A 21 -44.17 -17.82 8.23
CA GLY A 21 -45.01 -17.11 7.29
C GLY A 21 -44.20 -16.27 6.30
N ARG A 22 -43.09 -15.66 6.75
CA ARG A 22 -42.17 -14.91 5.87
C ARG A 22 -41.49 -15.82 4.84
N THR A 23 -41.04 -17.01 5.23
CA THR A 23 -40.40 -17.95 4.28
C THR A 23 -41.39 -18.50 3.26
N ILE A 24 -42.64 -18.76 3.65
CA ILE A 24 -43.70 -19.20 2.74
C ILE A 24 -44.07 -18.06 1.76
N ALA A 25 -44.24 -16.84 2.26
CA ALA A 25 -44.54 -15.67 1.43
C ALA A 25 -43.42 -15.42 0.40
N PHE A 26 -42.15 -15.47 0.84
CA PHE A 26 -40.99 -15.32 -0.04
C PHE A 26 -40.92 -16.43 -1.09
N ARG A 27 -41.18 -17.68 -0.69
CA ARG A 27 -41.22 -18.82 -1.61
C ARG A 27 -42.29 -18.60 -2.68
N ILE A 28 -43.52 -18.21 -2.31
CA ILE A 28 -44.61 -17.98 -3.26
C ILE A 28 -44.30 -16.83 -4.23
N LEU A 29 -43.84 -15.68 -3.71
CA LEU A 29 -43.47 -14.51 -4.51
C LEU A 29 -42.33 -14.82 -5.50
N CYS A 30 -41.31 -15.55 -5.06
CA CYS A 30 -40.12 -15.79 -5.86
C CYS A 30 -40.17 -17.07 -6.70
N CYS A 31 -41.13 -17.98 -6.51
CA CYS A 31 -41.20 -19.27 -7.20
C CYS A 31 -41.07 -19.17 -8.74
N LYS A 32 -41.84 -18.26 -9.36
CA LYS A 32 -41.79 -18.07 -10.83
C LYS A 32 -40.51 -17.34 -11.29
N SER A 33 -39.97 -16.44 -10.47
CA SER A 33 -38.76 -15.68 -10.79
C SER A 33 -37.50 -16.55 -10.68
N VAL A 34 -37.39 -17.35 -9.62
CA VAL A 34 -36.29 -18.28 -9.37
C VAL A 34 -36.23 -19.36 -10.44
N SER A 35 -37.37 -19.91 -10.86
CA SER A 35 -37.40 -20.88 -11.96
C SER A 35 -36.89 -20.28 -13.28
N LYS A 36 -37.32 -19.06 -13.63
CA LYS A 36 -36.82 -18.34 -14.82
C LYS A 36 -35.33 -18.03 -14.73
N LEU A 37 -34.84 -17.60 -13.57
CA LEU A 37 -33.42 -17.34 -13.33
C LEU A 37 -32.59 -18.62 -13.47
N ARG A 38 -33.05 -19.73 -12.90
CA ARG A 38 -32.40 -21.04 -13.02
C ARG A 38 -32.29 -21.49 -14.47
N HIS A 39 -33.34 -21.34 -15.27
CA HIS A 39 -33.30 -21.66 -16.70
C HIS A 39 -32.36 -20.75 -17.49
N LYS A 40 -32.30 -19.45 -17.17
CA LYS A 40 -31.35 -18.52 -17.79
C LYS A 40 -29.90 -18.88 -17.44
N LEU A 41 -29.61 -19.15 -16.17
CA LEU A 41 -28.31 -19.63 -15.71
C LEU A 41 -27.93 -20.95 -16.38
N PHE A 42 -28.84 -21.92 -16.41
CA PHE A 42 -28.58 -23.20 -17.07
C PHE A 42 -28.26 -23.02 -18.56
N ARG A 43 -29.03 -22.19 -19.28
CA ARG A 43 -28.80 -21.90 -20.69
C ARG A 43 -27.47 -21.18 -20.91
N PHE A 44 -27.15 -20.22 -20.05
CA PHE A 44 -25.86 -19.52 -20.06
C PHE A 44 -24.71 -20.49 -19.83
N ILE A 45 -24.80 -21.34 -18.81
CA ILE A 45 -23.80 -22.36 -18.47
C ILE A 45 -23.61 -23.33 -19.63
N VAL A 46 -24.69 -23.87 -20.22
CA VAL A 46 -24.60 -24.78 -21.38
C VAL A 46 -23.95 -24.09 -22.58
N ASN A 47 -24.33 -22.85 -22.88
CA ASN A 47 -23.74 -22.09 -23.99
C ASN A 47 -22.25 -21.77 -23.73
N PHE A 48 -21.90 -21.43 -22.49
CA PHE A 48 -20.52 -21.22 -22.07
C PHE A 48 -19.69 -22.49 -22.23
N PHE A 49 -20.19 -23.64 -21.77
CA PHE A 49 -19.49 -24.92 -21.95
C PHE A 49 -19.38 -25.34 -23.41
N ARG A 50 -20.40 -25.08 -24.24
CA ARG A 50 -20.34 -25.34 -25.70
C ARG A 50 -19.29 -24.45 -26.38
N GLY A 51 -19.26 -23.17 -26.06
CA GLY A 51 -18.25 -22.22 -26.57
C GLY A 51 -16.84 -22.57 -26.11
N ALA A 52 -16.67 -22.90 -24.83
CA ALA A 52 -15.40 -23.34 -24.27
C ALA A 52 -14.91 -24.64 -24.94
N ARG A 53 -15.80 -25.60 -25.23
CA ARG A 53 -15.44 -26.83 -25.94
C ARG A 53 -14.97 -26.56 -27.37
N ALA A 54 -15.64 -25.67 -28.10
CA ALA A 54 -15.21 -25.26 -29.44
C ALA A 54 -13.85 -24.56 -29.41
N PHE A 55 -13.60 -23.72 -28.41
CA PHE A 55 -12.33 -23.04 -28.20
C PHE A 55 -11.19 -23.98 -27.78
N LEU A 56 -11.49 -24.99 -26.97
CA LEU A 56 -10.51 -25.97 -26.48
C LEU A 56 -10.23 -27.10 -27.48
N SER A 57 -11.12 -27.34 -28.46
CA SER A 57 -10.97 -28.40 -29.47
C SER A 57 -9.59 -28.42 -30.18
N PRO A 58 -9.00 -27.29 -30.61
CA PRO A 58 -7.67 -27.27 -31.23
C PRO A 58 -6.53 -27.59 -30.23
N PHE A 59 -6.74 -27.30 -28.95
CA PHE A 59 -5.76 -27.59 -27.89
C PHE A 59 -5.71 -29.08 -27.54
N VAL A 60 -6.80 -29.83 -27.75
CA VAL A 60 -6.83 -31.29 -27.52
C VAL A 60 -5.88 -32.02 -28.46
N SER A 61 -5.80 -31.62 -29.74
CA SER A 61 -4.83 -32.18 -30.70
C SER A 61 -3.38 -31.80 -30.39
N TRP A 62 -3.18 -30.64 -29.74
CA TRP A 62 -1.87 -30.13 -29.33
C TRP A 62 -1.31 -30.88 -28.10
N LEU A 63 -2.19 -31.51 -27.30
CA LEU A 63 -1.85 -32.32 -26.12
C LEU A 63 -1.56 -33.80 -26.42
N HIS A 64 -1.53 -34.20 -27.69
CA HIS A 64 -1.24 -35.58 -28.05
C HIS A 64 0.24 -35.91 -27.76
N PRO A 65 0.56 -37.05 -27.10
CA PRO A 65 1.93 -37.42 -26.70
C PRO A 65 2.92 -37.61 -27.86
N ARG A 66 2.44 -37.50 -29.10
CA ARG A 66 3.23 -37.60 -30.35
C ARG A 66 3.68 -36.23 -30.89
N ASN A 67 3.29 -35.11 -30.26
CA ASN A 67 3.68 -33.75 -30.63
C ASN A 67 4.48 -33.05 -29.50
N PRO A 68 5.82 -33.20 -29.48
CA PRO A 68 6.65 -32.67 -28.39
C PRO A 68 6.71 -31.14 -28.35
N GLN A 69 6.66 -30.48 -29.51
CA GLN A 69 6.65 -29.01 -29.60
C GLN A 69 5.39 -28.42 -28.96
N GLY A 70 4.26 -29.12 -29.12
CA GLY A 70 3.02 -28.69 -28.54
C GLY A 70 3.04 -28.70 -27.00
N ILE A 71 3.47 -29.82 -26.44
CA ILE A 71 3.62 -29.99 -24.99
C ILE A 71 4.55 -28.91 -24.41
N LEU A 72 5.65 -28.59 -25.09
CA LEU A 72 6.60 -27.57 -24.66
C LEU A 72 5.97 -26.17 -24.58
N VAL A 73 5.20 -25.74 -25.59
CA VAL A 73 4.51 -24.44 -25.58
C VAL A 73 3.48 -24.38 -24.45
N MET A 74 2.77 -25.48 -24.19
CA MET A 74 1.77 -25.53 -23.11
C MET A 74 2.43 -25.43 -21.73
N VAL A 75 3.50 -26.21 -21.49
CA VAL A 75 4.26 -26.19 -20.23
C VAL A 75 4.91 -24.82 -20.00
N THR A 76 5.47 -24.19 -21.04
CA THR A 76 6.08 -22.86 -20.92
C THR A 76 5.04 -21.78 -20.65
N MET A 77 3.88 -21.81 -21.31
CA MET A 77 2.77 -20.89 -21.02
C MET A 77 2.19 -21.11 -19.61
N MET A 78 2.09 -22.36 -19.17
CA MET A 78 1.63 -22.68 -17.82
C MET A 78 2.64 -22.22 -16.76
N ALA A 79 3.94 -22.45 -16.97
CA ALA A 79 4.99 -21.94 -16.11
C ALA A 79 5.01 -20.41 -16.06
N PHE A 80 4.85 -19.74 -17.21
CA PHE A 80 4.80 -18.28 -17.30
C PHE A 80 3.60 -17.71 -16.52
N THR A 81 2.40 -18.27 -16.70
CA THR A 81 1.19 -17.81 -16.00
C THR A 81 1.26 -18.06 -14.50
N LEU A 82 1.79 -19.21 -14.06
CA LEU A 82 2.05 -19.49 -12.65
C LEU A 82 3.05 -18.50 -12.05
N ASN A 83 4.15 -18.20 -12.74
CA ASN A 83 5.14 -17.22 -12.26
C ASN A 83 4.57 -15.79 -12.23
N ARG A 84 3.72 -15.44 -13.20
CA ARG A 84 2.96 -14.18 -13.19
C ARG A 84 2.00 -14.12 -11.99
N TYR A 85 1.32 -15.21 -11.67
CA TYR A 85 0.42 -15.27 -10.53
C TYR A 85 1.17 -15.17 -9.21
N THR A 86 2.26 -15.92 -9.02
CA THR A 86 3.06 -15.87 -7.79
C THR A 86 3.66 -14.48 -7.56
N SER A 87 4.17 -13.83 -8.62
CA SER A 87 4.69 -12.46 -8.51
C SER A 87 3.62 -11.42 -8.19
N LEU A 88 2.41 -11.54 -8.78
CA LEU A 88 1.28 -10.68 -8.45
C LEU A 88 0.79 -10.91 -7.02
N LYS A 89 0.70 -12.18 -6.59
CA LYS A 89 0.35 -12.54 -5.22
C LYS A 89 1.35 -11.95 -4.23
N ALA A 90 2.65 -12.10 -4.49
CA ALA A 90 3.71 -11.50 -3.66
C ALA A 90 3.55 -9.97 -3.59
N LYS A 91 3.32 -9.28 -4.71
CA LYS A 91 3.09 -7.83 -4.73
C LYS A 91 1.86 -7.43 -3.90
N ALA A 92 0.77 -8.19 -3.98
CA ALA A 92 -0.45 -7.95 -3.21
C ALA A 92 -0.22 -8.16 -1.71
N GLU A 93 0.48 -9.23 -1.32
CA GLU A 93 0.86 -9.50 0.07
C GLU A 93 1.74 -8.38 0.65
N MET A 94 2.73 -7.91 -0.09
CA MET A 94 3.58 -6.78 0.33
C MET A 94 2.76 -5.49 0.50
N ALA A 95 1.83 -5.21 -0.41
CA ALA A 95 0.95 -4.04 -0.29
C ALA A 95 0.02 -4.14 0.93
N TYR A 96 -0.50 -5.35 1.21
CA TYR A 96 -1.30 -5.63 2.40
C TYR A 96 -0.48 -5.42 3.69
N ARG A 97 0.73 -5.97 3.78
CA ARG A 97 1.63 -5.79 4.94
C ARG A 97 1.95 -4.31 5.18
N ARG A 98 2.29 -3.56 4.13
CA ARG A 98 2.51 -2.11 4.25
C ARG A 98 1.28 -1.37 4.75
N LYS A 99 0.07 -1.76 4.33
CA LYS A 99 -1.18 -1.16 4.79
C LYS A 99 -1.45 -1.51 6.26
N PHE A 100 -1.20 -2.76 6.65
CA PHE A 100 -1.31 -3.23 8.02
C PHE A 100 -0.43 -2.41 8.97
N TRP A 101 0.87 -2.29 8.68
CA TRP A 101 1.80 -1.53 9.52
C TRP A 101 1.47 -0.04 9.57
N ARG A 102 1.05 0.58 8.45
CA ARG A 102 0.58 1.97 8.45
C ARG A 102 -0.64 2.18 9.35
N ASN A 103 -1.59 1.25 9.34
CA ASN A 103 -2.74 1.32 10.22
C ASN A 103 -2.35 1.12 11.69
N MET A 104 -1.42 0.19 11.96
CA MET A 104 -0.88 -0.02 13.31
C MET A 104 -0.22 1.25 13.85
N MET A 105 0.62 1.92 13.05
CA MET A 105 1.24 3.19 13.45
C MET A 105 0.21 4.27 13.78
N ARG A 106 -0.90 4.35 13.01
CA ARG A 106 -1.96 5.34 13.26
C ARG A 106 -2.78 5.04 14.50
N ALA A 107 -2.91 3.77 14.87
CA ALA A 107 -3.68 3.32 16.01
C ALA A 107 -2.83 3.16 17.29
N ALA A 108 -1.51 3.28 17.18
CA ALA A 108 -0.59 3.13 18.31
C ALA A 108 -0.88 4.18 19.39
N LEU A 109 -0.93 3.74 20.64
CA LEU A 109 -1.15 4.60 21.79
C LEU A 109 0.17 4.91 22.51
N THR A 110 1.19 4.09 22.29
CA THR A 110 2.51 4.24 22.88
C THR A 110 3.60 4.42 21.83
N TYR A 111 4.70 5.05 22.24
CA TYR A 111 5.88 5.20 21.38
C TYR A 111 6.48 3.85 20.97
N GLU A 112 6.52 2.88 21.88
CA GLU A 112 7.08 1.54 21.61
C GLU A 112 6.27 0.79 20.54
N GLU A 113 4.95 0.86 20.61
CA GLU A 113 4.07 0.28 19.58
C GLU A 113 4.26 0.97 18.23
N TRP A 114 4.31 2.30 18.24
CA TRP A 114 4.52 3.10 17.04
C TRP A 114 5.88 2.82 16.40
N SER A 115 6.96 2.77 17.19
CA SER A 115 8.34 2.59 16.73
C SER A 115 8.56 1.17 16.18
N HIS A 116 7.96 0.16 16.81
CA HIS A 116 7.95 -1.21 16.31
C HIS A 116 7.23 -1.29 14.96
N ALA A 117 6.05 -0.68 14.83
CA ALA A 117 5.29 -0.66 13.59
C ALA A 117 6.03 0.11 12.47
N ALA A 118 6.66 1.25 12.79
CA ALA A 118 7.50 2.02 11.88
C ALA A 118 8.69 1.20 11.36
N LYS A 119 9.40 0.52 12.26
CA LYS A 119 10.52 -0.37 11.90
C LYS A 119 10.09 -1.50 10.97
N MET A 120 8.92 -2.09 11.20
CA MET A 120 8.37 -3.13 10.34
C MET A 120 7.91 -2.57 8.99
N LEU A 121 7.35 -1.36 8.95
CA LEU A 121 6.99 -0.67 7.72
C LEU A 121 8.23 -0.34 6.87
N ASP A 122 9.32 0.11 7.50
CA ASP A 122 10.59 0.40 6.83
C ASP A 122 11.18 -0.87 6.19
N LYS A 123 11.05 -2.04 6.83
CA LYS A 123 11.50 -3.34 6.27
C LYS A 123 10.68 -3.78 5.04
N GLU A 124 9.38 -3.50 5.04
CA GLU A 124 8.44 -3.89 3.98
C GLU A 124 8.37 -2.86 2.83
N THR A 125 8.91 -1.66 3.05
CA THR A 125 9.01 -0.62 2.04
C THR A 125 10.31 -0.84 1.26
N LEU A 126 10.18 -1.28 0.02
CA LEU A 126 11.29 -1.24 -0.93
C LEU A 126 11.85 0.18 -0.92
N LYS A 127 13.18 0.32 -0.82
CA LYS A 127 13.87 1.63 -0.80
C LYS A 127 13.37 2.45 -1.98
N VAL A 128 12.40 3.32 -1.74
CA VAL A 128 11.94 4.30 -2.72
C VAL A 128 13.14 5.19 -3.00
N HIS A 129 13.33 5.56 -4.26
CA HIS A 129 14.36 6.52 -4.63
C HIS A 129 14.15 7.80 -3.83
N GLU A 130 14.97 8.01 -2.80
CA GLU A 130 14.87 9.14 -1.87
C GLU A 130 15.12 10.49 -2.58
N THR A 131 15.63 10.41 -3.81
CA THR A 131 15.97 11.51 -4.72
C THR A 131 14.79 12.38 -5.13
N ASP A 132 13.55 11.88 -5.02
CA ASP A 132 12.37 12.61 -5.53
C ASP A 132 11.83 13.61 -4.50
N LEU A 133 12.21 13.49 -3.22
CA LEU A 133 11.64 14.27 -2.13
C LEU A 133 12.58 15.34 -1.59
N PHE A 134 13.89 15.18 -1.79
CA PHE A 134 14.92 16.14 -1.39
C PHE A 134 16.12 16.09 -2.35
N ASP A 135 16.83 17.20 -2.46
CA ASP A 135 18.02 17.34 -3.29
C ASP A 135 19.24 16.69 -2.59
N VAL A 136 19.48 15.42 -2.94
CA VAL A 136 20.56 14.61 -2.40
C VAL A 136 21.92 15.20 -2.70
N GLU A 137 22.11 15.80 -3.88
CA GLU A 137 23.41 16.34 -4.30
C GLU A 137 23.72 17.63 -3.55
N LEU A 138 22.74 18.52 -3.40
CA LEU A 138 22.90 19.75 -2.64
C LEU A 138 23.26 19.48 -1.18
N VAL A 139 22.57 18.54 -0.53
CA VAL A 139 22.86 18.16 0.87
C VAL A 139 24.24 17.50 0.99
N ARG A 140 24.62 16.63 0.05
CA ARG A 140 25.93 15.98 0.04
C ARG A 140 27.06 16.99 -0.14
N ASN A 141 26.95 17.88 -1.11
CA ASN A 141 27.96 18.90 -1.37
C ASN A 141 28.14 19.80 -0.14
N LYS A 142 27.04 20.18 0.51
CA LYS A 142 27.12 21.00 1.72
C LYS A 142 27.75 20.28 2.90
N LEU A 143 27.47 18.99 3.07
CA LEU A 143 28.09 18.16 4.10
C LEU A 143 29.60 18.08 3.90
N GLU A 144 30.08 17.87 2.68
CA GLU A 144 31.52 17.81 2.41
C GLU A 144 32.19 19.17 2.60
N GLU A 145 31.56 20.28 2.20
CA GLU A 145 32.03 21.64 2.49
C GLU A 145 32.16 21.88 4.01
N LEU A 146 31.15 21.47 4.79
CA LEU A 146 31.19 21.56 6.25
C LEU A 146 32.35 20.75 6.85
N LYS A 147 32.50 19.48 6.45
CA LYS A 147 33.60 18.63 6.93
C LYS A 147 34.96 19.22 6.60
N HIS A 148 35.16 19.64 5.35
CA HIS A 148 36.41 20.24 4.89
C HIS A 148 36.76 21.49 5.70
N ARG A 149 35.80 22.40 5.92
CA ARG A 149 36.00 23.57 6.79
C ARG A 149 36.34 23.21 8.22
N ARG A 150 35.77 22.15 8.79
CA ARG A 150 36.15 21.69 10.14
C ARG A 150 37.58 21.17 10.18
N HIS A 151 38.05 20.52 9.12
CA HIS A 151 39.40 19.95 9.05
C HIS A 151 40.48 21.02 8.79
N GLU A 152 40.19 22.04 8.00
CA GLU A 152 41.19 23.01 7.53
C GLU A 152 41.00 24.44 8.09
N GLY A 153 39.78 24.80 8.48
CA GLY A 153 39.41 26.15 8.92
C GLY A 153 39.67 26.40 10.39
N SER A 154 39.90 27.67 10.74
CA SER A 154 39.93 28.10 12.13
C SER A 154 38.51 28.15 12.72
N LEU A 155 38.40 28.16 14.05
CA LEU A 155 37.11 28.35 14.71
C LEU A 155 36.41 29.65 14.27
N ARG A 156 37.18 30.71 13.99
CA ARG A 156 36.63 31.97 13.46
C ARG A 156 35.98 31.79 12.10
N ASP A 157 36.56 30.98 11.22
CA ASP A 157 36.02 30.70 9.89
C ASP A 157 34.72 29.90 9.99
N ILE A 158 34.67 28.94 10.92
CA ILE A 158 33.46 28.17 11.22
C ILE A 158 32.34 29.10 11.70
N ILE A 159 32.62 29.99 12.67
CA ILE A 159 31.65 30.97 13.20
C ILE A 159 31.14 31.87 12.07
N PHE A 160 32.04 32.41 11.25
CA PHE A 160 31.67 33.29 10.15
C PHE A 160 30.75 32.58 9.15
N CYS A 161 31.13 31.37 8.74
CA CYS A 161 30.35 30.57 7.79
C CYS A 161 28.99 30.17 8.33
N MET A 162 28.90 29.74 9.59
CA MET A 162 27.61 29.40 10.21
C MET A 162 26.64 30.57 10.21
N ARG A 163 27.13 31.78 10.50
CA ARG A 163 26.31 32.99 10.50
C ARG A 163 25.82 33.36 9.10
N ALA A 164 26.60 33.05 8.07
CA ALA A 164 26.30 33.42 6.70
C ALA A 164 25.42 32.39 5.95
N ASP A 165 25.58 31.09 6.24
CA ASP A 165 25.28 30.05 5.26
C ASP A 165 24.66 28.76 5.87
N LEU A 166 24.20 28.82 7.12
CA LEU A 166 23.44 27.72 7.72
C LEU A 166 21.96 27.82 7.36
N VAL A 167 21.49 26.90 6.51
CA VAL A 167 20.10 26.86 6.01
C VAL A 167 19.29 25.78 6.73
N ARG A 168 18.09 26.15 7.19
CA ARG A 168 17.20 25.26 7.96
C ARG A 168 16.60 24.12 7.15
N ASN A 169 16.22 24.35 5.89
CA ASN A 169 15.60 23.36 5.01
C ASN A 169 16.42 23.17 3.72
N LEU A 170 17.70 22.84 3.88
CA LEU A 170 18.62 22.64 2.76
C LEU A 170 18.12 21.50 1.86
N GLY A 171 18.01 21.76 0.55
CA GLY A 171 17.59 20.76 -0.41
C GLY A 171 16.22 20.13 -0.12
N ASN A 172 15.33 20.82 0.60
CA ASN A 172 14.04 20.28 1.03
C ASN A 172 14.15 19.06 1.99
N MET A 173 15.24 18.93 2.75
CA MET A 173 15.45 17.82 3.69
C MET A 173 14.39 17.73 4.80
N CYS A 174 13.65 18.81 5.09
CA CYS A 174 12.56 18.84 6.07
C CYS A 174 11.19 18.46 5.48
N ASN A 175 11.13 17.94 4.25
CA ASN A 175 9.88 17.52 3.62
C ASN A 175 9.12 16.51 4.51
N PRO A 176 7.88 16.79 4.94
CA PRO A 176 7.14 15.88 5.81
C PRO A 176 6.85 14.53 5.16
N GLU A 177 6.69 14.46 3.83
CA GLU A 177 6.48 13.19 3.12
C GLU A 177 7.76 12.34 3.09
N LEU A 178 8.95 12.94 3.21
CA LEU A 178 10.21 12.20 3.33
C LEU A 178 10.28 11.40 4.64
N HIS A 179 9.79 11.99 5.73
CA HIS A 179 9.88 11.43 7.08
C HIS A 179 8.65 10.60 7.49
N LYS A 180 7.59 10.64 6.67
CA LYS A 180 6.32 9.99 6.97
C LYS A 180 6.45 8.48 7.10
N GLY A 181 6.16 7.99 8.29
CA GLY A 181 6.18 6.55 8.57
C GLY A 181 7.58 5.95 8.73
N ARG A 182 8.63 6.78 8.70
CA ARG A 182 10.01 6.34 8.97
C ARG A 182 10.32 6.46 10.45
N LEU A 183 11.04 5.48 10.98
CA LEU A 183 11.58 5.60 12.34
C LEU A 183 12.83 6.51 12.37
N HIS A 184 13.62 6.49 11.30
CA HIS A 184 14.87 7.23 11.21
C HIS A 184 14.90 8.12 9.96
N VAL A 185 15.54 9.28 10.09
CA VAL A 185 15.83 10.15 8.95
C VAL A 185 16.82 9.48 7.99
N PRO A 186 16.78 9.83 6.69
CA PRO A 186 17.78 9.35 5.73
C PRO A 186 19.20 9.61 6.21
N ARG A 187 20.09 8.64 5.97
CA ARG A 187 21.47 8.64 6.48
C ARG A 187 22.22 9.94 6.15
N LEU A 188 22.09 10.43 4.92
CA LEU A 188 22.76 11.67 4.49
C LEU A 188 22.30 12.89 5.30
N ILE A 189 20.99 13.01 5.55
CA ILE A 189 20.44 14.08 6.37
C ILE A 189 20.92 13.96 7.82
N LYS A 190 20.98 12.73 8.35
CA LYS A 190 21.54 12.47 9.68
C LYS A 190 22.98 12.96 9.78
N GLU A 191 23.84 12.59 8.82
CA GLU A 191 25.25 12.98 8.79
C GLU A 191 25.41 14.51 8.67
N TYR A 192 24.59 15.18 7.87
CA TYR A 192 24.54 16.64 7.81
C TYR A 192 24.18 17.28 9.17
N ILE A 193 23.12 16.80 9.82
CA ILE A 193 22.69 17.32 11.12
C ILE A 193 23.76 17.07 12.19
N ASP A 194 24.38 15.90 12.20
CA ASP A 194 25.44 15.54 13.14
C ASP A 194 26.67 16.44 12.95
N GLU A 195 27.05 16.74 11.70
CA GLU A 195 28.17 17.64 11.39
C GLU A 195 27.90 19.06 11.86
N VAL A 196 26.73 19.62 11.53
CA VAL A 196 26.31 20.95 11.99
C VAL A 196 26.28 21.01 13.52
N SER A 197 25.73 19.98 14.17
CA SER A 197 25.65 19.89 15.63
C SER A 197 27.03 19.83 16.28
N THR A 198 27.95 19.09 15.66
CA THR A 198 29.35 19.01 16.12
C THR A 198 30.01 20.37 16.07
N GLN A 199 29.92 21.07 14.93
CA GLN A 199 30.53 22.39 14.81
C GLN A 199 29.88 23.41 15.74
N LEU A 200 28.56 23.37 15.95
CA LEU A 200 27.89 24.24 16.92
C LEU A 200 28.42 24.04 18.35
N ARG A 201 28.64 22.78 18.76
CA ARG A 201 29.26 22.49 20.07
C ARG A 201 30.67 23.05 20.18
N MET A 202 31.49 22.91 19.13
CA MET A 202 32.83 23.49 19.09
C MET A 202 32.82 25.01 19.29
N VAL A 203 31.78 25.71 18.81
CA VAL A 203 31.61 27.16 18.99
C VAL A 203 31.08 27.52 20.37
N CYS A 204 30.25 26.67 20.99
CA CYS A 204 29.70 26.92 22.32
C CYS A 204 30.68 26.62 23.46
N ASP A 205 31.60 25.68 23.25
CA ASP A 205 32.58 25.25 24.26
C ASP A 205 33.83 26.16 24.32
N THR A 206 33.81 27.30 23.63
CA THR A 206 34.85 28.36 23.62
C THR A 206 34.34 29.66 24.18
#